data_AF-A0A828Z6I5-F1
#
_entry.id   AF-A0A828Z6I5-F1
#
_cell.length_a   1.000
_cell.length_b   1.000
_cell.length_c   1.000
_cell.angle_alpha   90.00
_cell.angle_beta   90.00
_cell.angle_gamma   90.00
#
_symmetry.space_group_name_H-M   'P 1'
#
loop_
_entity.id
_entity.type
_entity.pdbx_description
1 polymer ?
#
loop_
_entity_poly.entity_id
_entity_poly.type
_entity_poly.pdbx_seq_one_letter_code
_entity_poly.pdbx_strand_id
1 'polypeptide(L)'
;MEPIGELKNLKALHIENVRRITNFSGLGRAQELRYLSINGTFDWAQPIESFDFLSGLNQLEFFSLGFVRSLAKTPALEALACLTSLKEIRIPNHIFTLLDYALLETGLSGVKGSTFPPFKKYMSGLDTDGEWFYLLGKKAGRIKGSSPKAKEKCETHLKAYEETKINARKLLDTLAKR
;
A
#
# COMPACT_ATOMS: atom_id res chain seq x y z
N MET A 1 7.64 -7.40 17.91
CA MET A 1 6.74 -8.48 17.44
C MET A 1 7.41 -9.86 17.43
N GLU A 2 8.54 -10.07 18.12
CA GLU A 2 9.36 -11.28 17.96
C GLU A 2 8.68 -12.59 18.38
N PRO A 3 7.99 -12.70 19.53
CA PRO A 3 7.42 -13.99 19.95
C PRO A 3 6.34 -14.53 19.00
N ILE A 4 5.63 -13.63 18.30
CA ILE A 4 4.58 -14.01 17.34
C ILE A 4 5.21 -14.67 16.11
N GLY A 5 6.41 -14.26 15.72
CA GLY A 5 7.14 -14.85 14.59
C GLY A 5 7.52 -16.32 14.79
N GLU A 6 7.64 -16.77 16.04
CA GLU A 6 8.03 -18.14 16.39
C GLU A 6 6.84 -19.13 16.42
N LEU A 7 5.62 -18.63 16.22
CA LEU A 7 4.41 -19.45 16.22
C LEU A 7 4.31 -20.28 14.94
N LYS A 8 4.84 -21.51 14.99
CA LYS A 8 4.96 -22.45 13.86
C LYS A 8 3.68 -22.73 13.08
N ASN A 9 2.51 -22.53 13.69
CA ASN A 9 1.20 -22.82 13.08
C ASN A 9 0.37 -21.55 12.82
N LEU A 10 0.95 -20.35 12.98
CA LEU A 10 0.24 -19.09 12.79
C LEU A 10 -0.05 -18.86 11.30
N LYS A 11 -1.30 -19.05 10.90
CA LYS A 11 -1.75 -18.87 9.51
C LYS A 11 -2.45 -17.54 9.25
N ALA A 12 -3.04 -16.95 10.27
CA ALA A 12 -3.77 -15.70 10.17
C ALA A 12 -3.50 -14.80 11.36
N LEU A 13 -3.24 -13.53 11.09
CA LEU A 13 -2.99 -12.53 12.10
C LEU A 13 -3.71 -11.22 11.73
N HIS A 14 -4.56 -10.77 12.63
CA HIS A 14 -5.15 -9.43 12.59
C HIS A 14 -4.60 -8.64 13.77
N ILE A 15 -4.08 -7.45 13.48
CA ILE A 15 -3.50 -6.54 14.47
C ILE A 15 -4.25 -5.23 14.37
N GLU A 16 -4.81 -4.77 15.49
CA GLU A 16 -5.47 -3.49 15.58
C GLU A 16 -5.06 -2.77 16.88
N ASN A 17 -4.86 -1.45 16.79
CA ASN A 17 -4.66 -0.57 17.95
C ASN A 17 -3.47 -0.94 18.87
N VAL A 18 -2.36 -1.44 18.32
CA VAL A 18 -1.15 -1.76 19.11
C VAL A 18 -0.27 -0.52 19.34
N ARG A 19 -0.77 0.42 20.15
CA ARG A 19 -0.24 1.80 20.31
C ARG A 19 1.24 1.97 20.62
N ARG A 20 1.90 0.95 21.17
CA ARG A 20 3.32 0.98 21.57
C ARG A 20 4.23 0.22 20.62
N ILE A 21 3.70 -0.31 19.52
CA ILE A 21 4.44 -1.13 18.56
C ILE A 21 4.52 -0.36 17.26
N THR A 22 5.73 -0.13 16.79
CA THR A 22 6.04 0.47 15.49
C THR A 22 6.91 -0.44 14.64
N ASN A 23 7.66 -1.32 15.29
CA ASN A 23 8.54 -2.30 14.70
C ASN A 23 7.83 -3.67 14.57
N PHE A 24 7.60 -4.07 13.32
CA PHE A 24 6.97 -5.33 12.93
C PHE A 24 7.96 -6.39 12.42
N SER A 25 9.28 -6.14 12.50
CA SER A 25 10.33 -7.03 11.97
C SER A 25 10.19 -8.49 12.40
N GLY A 26 9.80 -8.71 13.66
CA GLY A 26 9.60 -10.06 14.21
C GLY A 26 8.55 -10.90 13.46
N LEU A 27 7.60 -10.28 12.75
CA LEU A 27 6.63 -11.02 11.94
C LEU A 27 7.27 -11.75 10.76
N GLY A 28 8.41 -11.31 10.24
CA GLY A 28 9.08 -11.94 9.10
C GLY A 28 9.50 -13.39 9.34
N ARG A 29 9.46 -13.88 10.59
CA ARG A 29 9.73 -15.28 10.95
C ARG A 29 8.49 -16.18 10.88
N ALA A 30 7.29 -15.61 10.77
CA ALA A 30 6.03 -16.37 10.70
C ALA A 30 5.82 -16.97 9.29
N GLN A 31 6.63 -17.98 8.95
CA GLN A 31 6.70 -18.54 7.59
C GLN A 31 5.40 -19.20 7.10
N GLU A 32 4.51 -19.61 8.01
CA GLU A 32 3.21 -20.20 7.68
C GLU A 32 2.07 -19.16 7.55
N LEU A 33 2.38 -17.87 7.72
CA LEU A 33 1.37 -16.82 7.70
C LEU A 33 0.83 -16.59 6.30
N ARG A 34 -0.49 -16.77 6.14
CA ARG A 34 -1.23 -16.61 4.87
C ARG A 34 -2.10 -15.36 4.86
N TYR A 35 -2.53 -14.90 6.03
CA TYR A 35 -3.36 -13.70 6.18
C TYR A 35 -2.73 -12.73 7.17
N LEU A 36 -2.48 -11.50 6.74
CA LEU A 36 -2.01 -10.43 7.60
C LEU A 36 -2.86 -9.16 7.38
N SER A 37 -3.43 -8.65 8.47
CA SER A 37 -4.05 -7.33 8.48
C SER A 37 -3.47 -6.50 9.63
N ILE A 38 -3.01 -5.28 9.31
CA ILE A 38 -2.49 -4.33 10.30
C ILE A 38 -3.32 -3.05 10.19
N ASN A 39 -4.04 -2.72 11.27
CA ASN A 39 -4.90 -1.57 11.32
C ASN A 39 -4.60 -0.66 12.51
N GLY A 40 -4.73 0.65 12.29
CA GLY A 40 -5.00 1.59 13.37
C GLY A 40 -6.50 1.72 13.63
N THR A 41 -6.87 2.76 14.35
CA THR A 41 -8.25 3.13 14.65
C THR A 41 -8.57 4.50 14.03
N PHE A 42 -9.83 4.90 14.08
CA PHE A 42 -10.27 6.20 13.55
C PHE A 42 -9.55 7.39 14.21
N ASP A 43 -9.27 7.31 15.51
CA ASP A 43 -8.57 8.33 16.29
C ASP A 43 -7.04 8.16 16.28
N TRP A 44 -6.51 7.04 15.77
CA TRP A 44 -5.09 6.74 15.86
C TRP A 44 -4.56 5.89 14.70
N ALA A 45 -3.70 6.50 13.87
CA ALA A 45 -3.05 5.81 12.78
C ALA A 45 -1.85 4.98 13.24
N GLN A 46 -1.87 3.66 13.02
CA GLN A 46 -0.82 2.72 13.40
C GLN A 46 0.51 3.06 12.70
N PRO A 47 1.56 3.50 13.41
CA PRO A 47 2.88 3.73 12.80
C PRO A 47 3.54 2.40 12.45
N ILE A 48 4.18 2.37 11.27
CA ILE A 48 4.99 1.24 10.82
C ILE A 48 6.35 1.79 10.38
N GLU A 49 7.43 1.35 11.05
CA GLU A 49 8.80 1.81 10.79
C GLU A 49 9.37 1.28 9.47
N SER A 50 9.10 0.02 9.15
CA SER A 50 9.55 -0.63 7.92
C SER A 50 8.58 -1.74 7.52
N PHE A 51 8.52 -2.03 6.22
CA PHE A 51 7.78 -3.14 5.63
C PHE A 51 8.71 -4.27 5.14
N ASP A 52 10.03 -4.20 5.43
CA ASP A 52 11.00 -5.19 4.98
C ASP A 52 10.71 -6.60 5.52
N PHE A 53 10.00 -6.68 6.66
CA PHE A 53 9.57 -7.94 7.27
C PHE A 53 8.69 -8.78 6.34
N LEU A 54 8.03 -8.16 5.35
CA LEU A 54 7.22 -8.85 4.36
C LEU A 54 8.06 -9.81 3.50
N SER A 55 9.36 -9.56 3.32
CA SER A 55 10.26 -10.44 2.56
C SER A 55 10.39 -11.86 3.14
N GLY A 56 10.08 -12.04 4.43
CA GLY A 56 10.06 -13.36 5.07
C GLY A 56 8.73 -14.11 4.95
N LEU A 57 7.66 -13.46 4.45
CA LEU A 57 6.30 -13.98 4.43
C LEU A 57 5.94 -14.61 3.08
N ASN A 58 6.72 -15.59 2.64
CA ASN A 58 6.60 -16.19 1.31
C ASN A 58 5.27 -16.95 1.05
N GLN A 59 4.54 -17.31 2.10
CA GLN A 59 3.22 -17.96 2.03
C GLN A 59 2.06 -16.96 2.11
N LEU A 60 2.33 -15.64 2.15
CA LEU A 60 1.29 -14.64 2.35
C LEU A 60 0.36 -14.56 1.13
N GLU A 61 -0.93 -14.79 1.36
CA GLU A 61 -1.97 -14.79 0.33
C GLU A 61 -2.83 -13.52 0.40
N PHE A 62 -2.97 -12.94 1.59
CA PHE A 62 -3.76 -11.74 1.83
C PHE A 62 -3.00 -10.74 2.69
N PHE A 63 -2.92 -9.49 2.23
CA PHE A 63 -2.33 -8.39 2.99
C PHE A 63 -3.24 -7.15 3.00
N SER A 64 -3.54 -6.63 4.19
CA SER A 64 -4.40 -5.44 4.33
C SER A 64 -3.82 -4.43 5.31
N LEU A 65 -3.88 -3.16 4.91
CA LEU A 65 -3.58 -2.01 5.74
C LEU A 65 -4.82 -1.12 5.86
N GLY A 66 -5.10 -0.64 7.06
CA GLY A 66 -6.19 0.31 7.32
C GLY A 66 -5.79 1.27 8.43
N PHE A 67 -6.08 2.57 8.29
CA PHE A 67 -5.71 3.57 9.31
C PHE A 67 -4.24 3.44 9.77
N VAL A 68 -3.29 3.32 8.83
CA VAL A 68 -1.86 3.24 9.17
C VAL A 68 -1.11 4.50 8.74
N ARG A 69 0.08 4.74 9.30
CA ARG A 69 1.03 5.73 8.80
C ARG A 69 2.38 5.06 8.54
N SER A 70 2.89 5.20 7.33
CA SER A 70 4.24 4.73 6.98
C SER A 70 5.30 5.74 7.45
N LEU A 71 6.24 5.25 8.26
CA LEU A 71 7.48 5.94 8.63
C LEU A 71 8.68 5.45 7.80
N ALA A 72 8.47 4.44 6.95
CA ALA A 72 9.50 3.82 6.14
C ALA A 72 10.09 4.78 5.10
N LYS A 73 11.34 4.51 4.71
CA LYS A 73 11.96 5.15 3.55
C LYS A 73 11.21 4.75 2.27
N THR A 74 11.22 5.63 1.27
CA THR A 74 10.62 5.36 -0.03
C THR A 74 11.67 4.84 -1.01
N PRO A 75 11.36 3.82 -1.83
CA PRO A 75 10.12 3.04 -1.82
C PRO A 75 10.03 2.13 -0.59
N ALA A 76 8.83 2.05 -0.02
CA ALA A 76 8.53 1.32 1.21
C ALA A 76 8.00 -0.09 0.93
N LEU A 77 7.44 -0.34 -0.26
CA LEU A 77 6.70 -1.57 -0.56
C LEU A 77 7.41 -2.52 -1.53
N GLU A 78 8.73 -2.41 -1.67
CA GLU A 78 9.54 -3.31 -2.52
C GLU A 78 9.35 -4.78 -2.12
N ALA A 79 9.49 -5.09 -0.82
CA ALA A 79 9.33 -6.45 -0.31
C ALA A 79 7.94 -7.03 -0.61
N LEU A 80 6.88 -6.22 -0.52
CA LEU A 80 5.52 -6.64 -0.84
C LEU A 80 5.36 -6.93 -2.34
N ALA A 81 5.93 -6.08 -3.20
CA ALA A 81 5.83 -6.20 -4.65
C ALA A 81 6.52 -7.45 -5.22
N CYS A 82 7.43 -8.06 -4.45
CA CYS A 82 8.15 -9.29 -4.84
C CYS A 82 7.49 -10.58 -4.33
N LEU A 83 6.40 -10.52 -3.55
CA LEU A 83 5.73 -11.72 -3.04
C LEU A 83 4.92 -12.41 -4.14
N THR A 84 5.18 -13.69 -4.36
CA THR A 84 4.58 -14.48 -5.45
C THR A 84 3.30 -15.22 -5.06
N SER A 85 3.06 -15.42 -3.76
CA SER A 85 1.88 -16.14 -3.24
C SER A 85 0.64 -15.27 -3.03
N LEU A 86 0.76 -13.94 -3.20
CA LEU A 86 -0.33 -13.00 -2.94
C LEU A 86 -1.51 -13.22 -3.89
N LYS A 87 -2.72 -13.22 -3.33
CA LYS A 87 -3.99 -13.32 -4.06
C LYS A 87 -4.79 -12.03 -3.97
N GLU A 88 -4.71 -11.33 -2.84
CA GLU A 88 -5.40 -10.06 -2.63
C GLU A 88 -4.60 -9.11 -1.74
N ILE A 89 -4.57 -7.84 -2.11
CA ILE A 89 -4.09 -6.76 -1.27
C ILE A 89 -5.17 -5.68 -1.07
N ARG A 90 -5.16 -5.05 0.11
CA ARG A 90 -5.97 -3.88 0.43
C ARG A 90 -5.09 -2.78 0.98
N ILE A 91 -4.72 -1.84 0.11
CA ILE A 91 -3.81 -0.74 0.44
C ILE A 91 -4.55 0.59 0.28
N PRO A 92 -4.57 1.46 1.31
CA PRO A 92 -5.15 2.79 1.18
C PRO A 92 -4.35 3.63 0.18
N ASN A 93 -5.06 4.38 -0.66
CA ASN A 93 -4.51 5.08 -1.83
C ASN A 93 -3.76 6.39 -1.55
N HIS A 94 -3.57 6.77 -0.28
CA HIS A 94 -3.02 8.08 0.12
C HIS A 94 -1.85 7.99 1.10
N ILE A 95 -1.42 6.77 1.48
CA ILE A 95 -0.40 6.58 2.51
C ILE A 95 1.02 6.57 1.91
N PHE A 96 1.17 5.91 0.77
CA PHE A 96 2.45 5.67 0.10
C PHE A 96 2.66 6.59 -1.11
N THR A 97 3.87 6.64 -1.65
CA THR A 97 4.19 7.48 -2.81
C THR A 97 3.65 6.88 -4.11
N LEU A 98 3.66 7.65 -5.21
CA LEU A 98 3.33 7.10 -6.53
C LEU A 98 4.22 5.92 -6.93
N LEU A 99 5.51 5.97 -6.54
CA LEU A 99 6.45 4.88 -6.82
C LEU A 99 6.04 3.58 -6.14
N ASP A 100 5.55 3.66 -4.90
CA ASP A 100 5.08 2.48 -4.17
C ASP A 100 3.88 1.82 -4.87
N TYR A 101 2.87 2.59 -5.30
CA TYR A 101 1.73 2.03 -6.02
C TYR A 101 2.13 1.48 -7.39
N ALA A 102 3.04 2.16 -8.08
CA ALA A 102 3.58 1.69 -9.35
C ALA A 102 4.35 0.36 -9.20
N LEU A 103 5.09 0.19 -8.09
CA LEU A 103 5.75 -1.07 -7.74
C LEU A 103 4.74 -2.18 -7.51
N LEU A 104 3.67 -1.92 -6.74
CA LEU A 104 2.63 -2.91 -6.50
C LEU A 104 1.89 -3.29 -7.78
N GLU A 105 1.49 -2.33 -8.61
CA GLU A 105 0.79 -2.59 -9.87
C GLU A 105 1.66 -3.37 -10.86
N THR A 106 2.97 -3.09 -10.87
CA THR A 106 3.91 -3.78 -11.78
C THR A 106 4.29 -5.17 -11.26
N GLY A 107 4.63 -5.29 -9.98
CA GLY A 107 5.13 -6.54 -9.37
C GLY A 107 4.03 -7.55 -9.05
N LEU A 108 2.82 -7.08 -8.75
CA LEU A 108 1.68 -7.91 -8.36
C LEU A 108 0.63 -7.98 -9.47
N SER A 109 1.06 -8.09 -10.72
CA SER A 109 0.16 -8.24 -11.87
C SER A 109 -0.75 -9.47 -11.68
N GLY A 110 -2.06 -9.27 -11.77
CA GLY A 110 -3.07 -10.32 -11.55
C GLY A 110 -3.51 -10.52 -10.10
N VAL A 111 -2.88 -9.87 -9.12
CA VAL A 111 -3.31 -9.90 -7.72
C VAL A 111 -4.52 -8.97 -7.52
N LYS A 112 -5.57 -9.44 -6.84
CA LYS A 112 -6.75 -8.60 -6.60
C LYS A 112 -6.37 -7.38 -5.76
N GLY A 113 -6.74 -6.19 -6.23
CA GLY A 113 -6.47 -4.93 -5.54
C GLY A 113 -5.10 -4.30 -5.83
N SER A 114 -4.29 -4.87 -6.73
CA SER A 114 -3.02 -4.27 -7.16
C SER A 114 -3.15 -3.26 -8.31
N THR A 115 -4.34 -3.06 -8.86
CA THR A 115 -4.59 -1.99 -9.84
C THR A 115 -5.01 -0.71 -9.14
N PHE A 116 -4.28 0.38 -9.37
CA PHE A 116 -4.55 1.67 -8.73
C PHE A 116 -4.93 2.70 -9.79
N PRO A 117 -6.19 3.18 -9.80
CA PRO A 117 -6.53 4.30 -10.67
C PRO A 117 -5.75 5.54 -10.20
N PRO A 118 -5.06 6.27 -11.09
CA PRO A 118 -4.26 7.43 -10.72
C PRO A 118 -5.09 8.54 -10.06
N PHE A 119 -6.40 8.54 -10.28
CA PHE A 119 -7.34 9.34 -9.51
C PHE A 119 -8.69 8.62 -9.39
N LYS A 120 -9.42 8.87 -8.31
CA LYS A 120 -10.79 8.38 -8.11
C LYS A 120 -11.76 9.54 -8.02
N LYS A 121 -12.85 9.42 -8.75
CA LYS A 121 -14.02 10.28 -8.59
C LYS A 121 -14.77 9.87 -7.33
N TYR A 122 -15.14 10.84 -6.53
CA TYR A 122 -15.98 10.64 -5.36
C TYR A 122 -17.05 11.72 -5.31
N MET A 123 -18.28 11.30 -5.10
CA MET A 123 -19.43 12.18 -4.87
C MET A 123 -19.92 11.87 -3.47
N SER A 124 -19.85 12.86 -2.57
CA SER A 124 -20.40 12.70 -1.22
C SER A 124 -21.90 12.93 -1.27
N GLY A 125 -22.69 12.04 -0.64
CA GLY A 125 -24.13 12.27 -0.47
C GLY A 125 -24.46 13.46 0.45
N LEU A 126 -23.47 13.96 1.21
CA LEU A 126 -23.61 15.10 2.12
C LEU A 126 -23.02 16.40 1.55
N ASP A 127 -22.23 16.32 0.48
CA ASP A 127 -21.58 17.48 -0.14
C ASP A 127 -22.38 17.83 -1.40
N THR A 128 -23.36 18.74 -1.27
CA THR A 128 -24.16 19.26 -2.40
C THR A 128 -23.30 20.03 -3.41
N ASP A 129 -22.05 20.31 -3.05
CA ASP A 129 -21.11 21.15 -3.76
C ASP A 129 -20.40 20.47 -4.94
N GLY A 130 -20.57 19.17 -5.16
CA GLY A 130 -20.21 18.50 -6.42
C GLY A 130 -19.08 17.45 -6.35
N GLU A 131 -18.72 16.93 -7.54
CA GLU A 131 -17.75 15.84 -7.73
C GLU A 131 -16.34 16.24 -7.26
N TRP A 132 -15.60 15.34 -6.61
CA TRP A 132 -14.18 15.49 -6.28
C TRP A 132 -13.33 14.40 -6.93
N PHE A 133 -12.16 14.78 -7.42
CA PHE A 133 -11.11 13.87 -7.86
C PHE A 133 -10.04 13.75 -6.79
N TYR A 134 -9.87 12.56 -6.22
CA TYR A 134 -8.81 12.23 -5.28
C TYR A 134 -7.64 11.62 -6.03
N LEU A 135 -6.48 12.27 -5.99
CA LEU A 135 -5.28 11.82 -6.67
C LEU A 135 -4.59 10.71 -5.86
N LEU A 136 -4.11 9.67 -6.54
CA LEU A 136 -3.34 8.57 -5.95
C LEU A 136 -2.01 9.11 -5.42
N GLY A 137 -1.61 8.73 -4.21
CA GLY A 137 -0.31 9.12 -3.66
C GLY A 137 -0.38 9.92 -2.36
N LYS A 138 0.66 9.74 -1.55
CA LYS A 138 0.93 10.52 -0.35
C LYS A 138 1.04 11.99 -0.72
N LYS A 139 0.20 12.83 -0.08
CA LYS A 139 0.12 14.27 -0.33
C LYS A 139 -0.25 14.66 -1.77
N ALA A 140 -0.78 13.74 -2.60
CA ALA A 140 -1.24 14.07 -3.94
C ALA A 140 -2.47 15.00 -3.94
N GLY A 141 -3.27 14.92 -2.87
CA GLY A 141 -4.39 15.81 -2.62
C GLY A 141 -5.62 15.50 -3.48
N ARG A 142 -6.52 16.48 -3.57
CA ARG A 142 -7.77 16.37 -4.34
C ARG A 142 -8.04 17.65 -5.13
N ILE A 143 -8.90 17.56 -6.15
CA ILE A 143 -9.40 18.71 -6.91
C ILE A 143 -10.90 18.58 -7.15
N LYS A 144 -11.62 19.70 -7.00
CA LYS A 144 -13.05 19.76 -7.26
C LYS A 144 -13.29 19.63 -8.76
N GLY A 145 -14.25 18.80 -9.16
CA GLY A 145 -14.54 18.52 -10.56
C GLY A 145 -15.07 19.72 -11.33
N SER A 146 -15.70 20.67 -10.64
CA SER A 146 -16.11 21.96 -11.22
C SER A 146 -14.95 22.93 -11.49
N SER A 147 -13.72 22.61 -11.06
CA SER A 147 -12.57 23.46 -11.32
C SER A 147 -12.17 23.43 -12.79
N PRO A 148 -11.87 24.57 -13.43
CA PRO A 148 -11.38 24.59 -14.81
C PRO A 148 -10.05 23.84 -14.98
N LYS A 149 -9.28 23.66 -13.89
CA LYS A 149 -8.01 22.92 -13.88
C LYS A 149 -8.17 21.43 -13.58
N ALA A 150 -9.38 20.93 -13.35
CA ALA A 150 -9.61 19.54 -12.95
C ALA A 150 -9.06 18.55 -13.98
N LYS A 151 -9.39 18.77 -15.26
CA LYS A 151 -8.95 17.92 -16.37
C LYS A 151 -7.42 17.92 -16.50
N GLU A 152 -6.82 19.09 -16.59
CA GLU A 152 -5.37 19.26 -16.71
C GLU A 152 -4.61 18.59 -15.54
N LYS A 153 -5.09 18.77 -14.30
CA LYS A 153 -4.47 18.17 -13.12
C LYS A 153 -4.55 16.64 -13.15
N CYS A 154 -5.69 16.08 -13.55
CA CYS A 154 -5.87 14.63 -13.67
C CYS A 154 -5.00 14.03 -14.78
N GLU A 155 -4.92 14.69 -15.95
CA GLU A 155 -4.08 14.25 -17.07
C GLU A 155 -2.58 14.32 -16.73
N THR A 156 -2.16 15.40 -16.07
CA THR A 156 -0.78 15.54 -15.58
C THR A 156 -0.43 14.45 -14.58
N HIS A 157 -1.35 14.15 -13.64
CA HIS A 157 -1.14 13.11 -12.64
C HIS A 157 -1.12 11.69 -13.25
N LEU A 158 -1.95 11.44 -14.26
CA LEU A 158 -1.93 10.20 -15.05
C LEU A 158 -0.57 10.02 -15.74
N LYS A 159 -0.08 11.03 -16.46
CA LYS A 159 1.24 10.97 -17.13
C LYS A 159 2.36 10.69 -16.13
N ALA A 160 2.38 11.39 -15.00
CA ALA A 160 3.36 11.15 -13.94
C ALA A 160 3.30 9.71 -13.39
N TYR A 161 2.11 9.12 -13.26
CA TYR A 161 1.98 7.74 -12.82
C TYR A 161 2.49 6.73 -13.86
N GLU A 162 2.20 6.94 -15.15
CA GLU A 162 2.73 6.11 -16.23
C GLU A 162 4.26 6.15 -16.32
N GLU A 163 4.87 7.34 -16.21
CA GLU A 163 6.33 7.49 -16.12
C GLU A 163 6.90 6.77 -14.89
N THR A 164 6.20 6.86 -13.76
CA THR A 164 6.60 6.19 -12.52
C THR A 164 6.57 4.67 -12.66
N LYS A 165 5.63 4.09 -13.42
CA LYS A 165 5.59 2.64 -13.72
C LYS A 165 6.81 2.16 -14.49
N ILE A 166 7.39 2.99 -15.36
CA ILE A 166 8.66 2.67 -16.04
C ILE A 166 9.79 2.55 -15.02
N ASN A 167 9.86 3.48 -14.05
CA ASN A 167 10.87 3.44 -12.99
C ASN A 167 10.67 2.25 -12.05
N ALA A 168 9.41 1.94 -11.69
CA ALA A 168 9.06 0.78 -10.88
C ALA A 168 9.53 -0.53 -11.54
N ARG A 169 9.31 -0.69 -12.85
CA ARG A 169 9.79 -1.87 -13.60
C ARG A 169 11.31 -2.02 -13.55
N LYS A 170 12.06 -0.94 -13.79
CA LYS A 170 13.53 -0.95 -13.69
C LYS A 170 14.03 -1.37 -12.30
N LEU A 171 13.34 -0.92 -11.25
CA LEU A 171 13.67 -1.29 -9.88
C LEU A 171 13.42 -2.77 -9.62
N LEU A 172 12.26 -3.30 -10.03
CA LEU A 172 11.94 -4.72 -9.92
C LEU A 172 12.92 -5.60 -10.70
N ASP A 173 13.32 -5.20 -11.91
CA ASP A 173 14.34 -5.92 -12.70
C ASP A 173 15.71 -5.95 -12.01
N THR A 174 16.01 -4.93 -11.20
CA THR A 174 17.24 -4.87 -10.40
C THR A 174 17.14 -5.77 -9.17
N LEU A 175 15.97 -5.82 -8.52
CA LEU A 175 15.72 -6.68 -7.37
C LEU A 175 15.74 -8.17 -7.77
N ALA A 176 15.21 -8.53 -8.94
CA ALA A 176 15.20 -9.90 -9.44
C ALA A 176 16.60 -10.47 -9.77
N LYS A 177 17.63 -9.61 -9.85
CA LYS A 177 19.03 -10.00 -10.12
C LYS A 177 19.87 -10.18 -8.85
N ARG A 178 19.30 -9.91 -7.67
CA ARG A 178 19.95 -10.08 -6.37
C ARG A 178 19.62 -11.43 -5.77
#